data_AF-A0A5E8HES6-F1
#
_entry.id   AF-A0A5E8HES6-F1
#
_cell.length_a   1.000
_cell.length_b   1.000
_cell.length_c   1.000
_cell.angle_alpha   90.00
_cell.angle_beta   90.00
_cell.angle_gamma   90.00
#
_symmetry.space_group_name_H-M   'P 1'
#
loop_
_entity.id
_entity.type
_entity.pdbx_description
1 polymer ?
#
loop_
_entity_poly.entity_id
_entity_poly.type
_entity_poly.pdbx_seq_one_letter_code
_entity_poly.pdbx_strand_id
1 'polypeptide(L)'
;MNGLEEKLKVVNEKREWPNGLVLKFKHLVEYDDDDSLYRMNPYTIASKWQYSTSDCIDFFLHCSRESILILNWRLICSRCGDSIEDFRKLKDFHSHFYCTFCRCEYESYLDDYILVDFTIHPTVRKIKFHNPNELSLEDFYYKYHFSREGHFPGSRLLLTDWLKSLELSLVDVKENSKQIVKFQTKPGYVIVNNLML
;
A
#
# COMPACT_ATOMS: atom_id res chain seq x y z
N MET A 1 -10.42 -12.61 -17.42
CA MET A 1 -10.31 -11.46 -18.36
C MET A 1 -11.65 -10.93 -18.86
N ASN A 2 -12.66 -11.76 -19.18
CA ASN A 2 -13.96 -11.26 -19.68
C ASN A 2 -14.69 -10.26 -18.75
N GLY A 3 -14.51 -10.37 -17.43
CA GLY A 3 -15.20 -9.48 -16.48
C GLY A 3 -14.65 -8.04 -16.39
N LEU A 4 -13.42 -7.77 -16.81
CA LEU A 4 -12.87 -6.40 -16.75
C LEU A 4 -13.51 -5.50 -17.81
N GLU A 5 -13.62 -5.98 -19.05
CA GLU A 5 -14.16 -5.21 -20.18
C GLU A 5 -15.61 -4.81 -19.92
N GLU A 6 -16.42 -5.76 -19.44
CA GLU A 6 -17.83 -5.53 -19.10
C GLU A 6 -17.98 -4.48 -18.00
N LYS A 7 -17.14 -4.54 -16.95
CA LYS A 7 -17.15 -3.53 -15.88
C LYS A 7 -16.68 -2.15 -16.37
N LEU A 8 -15.63 -2.09 -17.19
CA LEU A 8 -15.16 -0.84 -17.77
C LEU A 8 -16.19 -0.21 -18.71
N LYS A 9 -16.99 -1.02 -19.41
CA LYS A 9 -18.12 -0.51 -20.19
C LYS A 9 -19.13 0.23 -19.31
N VAL A 10 -19.50 -0.33 -18.15
CA VAL A 10 -20.39 0.33 -17.19
C VAL A 10 -19.78 1.62 -16.65
N VAL A 11 -18.47 1.66 -16.38
CA VAL A 11 -17.75 2.88 -15.96
C VAL A 11 -17.78 3.96 -17.05
N ASN A 12 -17.60 3.58 -18.32
CA ASN A 12 -17.64 4.50 -19.46
C ASN A 12 -19.02 5.11 -19.70
N GLU A 13 -20.10 4.40 -19.35
CA GLU A 13 -21.47 4.91 -19.48
C GLU A 13 -21.81 5.97 -18.41
N LYS A 14 -21.01 6.13 -17.35
CA LYS A 14 -21.31 7.08 -16.25
C LYS A 14 -20.94 8.52 -16.58
N ARG A 15 -19.90 8.73 -17.39
CA ARG A 15 -19.41 10.05 -17.81
C ARG A 15 -18.38 9.91 -18.93
N GLU A 16 -18.09 11.03 -19.59
CA GLU A 16 -16.93 11.12 -20.46
C GLU A 16 -15.64 11.17 -19.63
N TRP A 17 -14.66 10.39 -20.06
CA TRP A 17 -13.33 10.30 -19.46
C TRP A 17 -12.29 10.94 -20.38
N PRO A 18 -11.19 11.49 -19.84
CA PRO A 18 -10.08 11.95 -20.66
C PRO A 18 -9.60 10.90 -21.67
N ASN A 19 -9.24 11.34 -22.87
CA ASN A 19 -8.84 10.45 -23.95
C ASN A 19 -7.68 9.53 -23.51
N GLY A 20 -7.83 8.23 -23.74
CA GLY A 20 -6.84 7.21 -23.43
C GLY A 20 -6.78 6.76 -21.98
N LEU A 21 -7.47 7.43 -21.03
CA LEU A 21 -7.37 7.12 -19.60
C LEU A 21 -7.82 5.68 -19.30
N VAL A 22 -8.95 5.28 -19.88
CA VAL A 22 -9.53 3.94 -19.71
C VAL A 22 -8.64 2.87 -20.33
N LEU A 23 -8.10 3.13 -21.52
CA LEU A 23 -7.18 2.22 -22.22
C LEU A 23 -5.87 2.04 -21.44
N LYS A 24 -5.33 3.12 -20.89
CA LYS A 24 -4.10 3.10 -20.09
C LYS A 24 -4.30 2.33 -18.79
N PHE A 25 -5.46 2.49 -18.14
CA PHE A 25 -5.81 1.69 -16.97
C PHE A 25 -6.01 0.21 -17.31
N LYS A 26 -6.69 -0.10 -18.41
CA LYS A 26 -6.83 -1.49 -18.88
C LYS A 26 -5.46 -2.13 -19.10
N HIS A 27 -4.54 -1.42 -19.77
CA HIS A 27 -3.18 -1.89 -19.99
C HIS A 27 -2.44 -2.13 -18.66
N LEU A 28 -2.53 -1.21 -17.70
CA LEU A 28 -1.98 -1.38 -16.34
C LEU A 28 -2.49 -2.69 -15.71
N VAL A 29 -3.79 -2.96 -15.78
CA VAL A 29 -4.38 -4.17 -15.18
C VAL A 29 -3.99 -5.45 -15.91
N GLU A 30 -3.83 -5.42 -17.23
CA GLU A 30 -3.54 -6.60 -18.05
C GLU A 30 -2.06 -6.97 -18.09
N TYR A 31 -1.16 -5.98 -18.06
CA TYR A 31 0.25 -6.19 -18.43
C TYR A 31 1.27 -5.79 -17.36
N ASP A 32 0.96 -4.85 -16.46
CA ASP A 32 1.91 -4.44 -15.43
C ASP A 32 1.97 -5.49 -14.30
N ASP A 33 2.98 -5.35 -13.44
CA ASP A 33 3.20 -6.24 -12.30
C ASP A 33 2.17 -6.06 -11.17
N ASP A 34 2.14 -7.05 -10.27
CA ASP A 34 1.27 -7.06 -9.10
C ASP A 34 1.47 -5.85 -8.18
N ASP A 35 2.71 -5.37 -8.08
CA ASP A 35 3.08 -4.21 -7.29
C ASP A 35 2.38 -2.97 -7.83
N SER A 36 2.28 -2.80 -9.14
CA SER A 36 1.64 -1.65 -9.78
C SER A 36 0.11 -1.61 -9.58
N LEU A 37 -0.48 -2.73 -9.14
CA LEU A 37 -1.90 -2.89 -8.86
C LEU A 37 -2.25 -2.91 -7.36
N TYR A 38 -1.24 -2.76 -6.50
CA TYR A 38 -1.38 -2.71 -5.05
C TYR A 38 -1.23 -1.29 -4.52
N ARG A 39 -2.18 -0.87 -3.68
CA ARG A 39 -2.19 0.45 -3.00
C ARG A 39 -1.88 1.62 -3.93
N MET A 40 -2.53 1.66 -5.08
CA MET A 40 -2.39 2.72 -6.06
C MET A 40 -2.89 4.05 -5.49
N ASN A 41 -2.06 5.07 -5.58
CA ASN A 41 -2.42 6.44 -5.26
C ASN A 41 -2.85 7.19 -6.54
N PRO A 42 -4.10 7.70 -6.62
CA PRO A 42 -4.59 8.40 -7.80
C PRO A 42 -3.81 9.68 -8.11
N TYR A 43 -3.19 10.33 -7.12
CA TYR A 43 -2.31 11.49 -7.35
C TYR A 43 -1.03 11.08 -8.10
N THR A 44 -0.42 9.97 -7.69
CA THR A 44 0.78 9.41 -8.34
C THR A 44 0.44 9.00 -9.78
N ILE A 45 -0.70 8.33 -9.98
CA ILE A 45 -1.18 7.94 -11.30
C ILE A 45 -1.46 9.16 -12.19
N ALA A 46 -2.14 10.18 -11.68
CA ALA A 46 -2.42 11.42 -12.40
C ALA A 46 -1.14 12.10 -12.90
N SER A 47 -0.15 12.25 -12.01
CA SER A 47 1.17 12.79 -12.34
C SER A 47 1.90 11.95 -13.40
N LYS A 48 2.01 10.63 -13.18
CA LYS A 48 2.70 9.69 -14.09
C LYS A 48 2.03 9.64 -15.47
N TRP A 49 0.70 9.74 -15.52
CA TRP A 49 -0.05 9.60 -16.75
C TRP A 49 -0.40 10.91 -17.43
N GLN A 50 -0.11 12.04 -16.79
CA GLN A 50 -0.40 13.40 -17.26
C GLN A 50 -1.91 13.66 -17.44
N TYR A 51 -2.71 13.17 -16.49
CA TYR A 51 -4.14 13.48 -16.39
C TYR A 51 -4.41 14.39 -15.19
N SER A 52 -5.57 15.03 -15.14
CA SER A 52 -5.96 15.80 -13.97
C SER A 52 -6.15 14.89 -12.77
N THR A 53 -5.77 15.34 -11.59
CA THR A 53 -5.97 14.60 -10.34
C THR A 53 -7.46 14.31 -10.10
N SER A 54 -8.35 15.26 -10.41
CA SER A 54 -9.79 15.07 -10.28
C SER A 54 -10.28 13.92 -11.16
N ASP A 55 -9.85 13.85 -12.42
CA ASP A 55 -10.29 12.78 -13.33
C ASP A 55 -9.80 11.42 -12.88
N CYS A 56 -8.55 11.30 -12.40
CA CYS A 56 -8.04 10.04 -11.87
C CYS A 56 -8.75 9.61 -10.59
N ILE A 57 -9.02 10.54 -9.66
CA ILE A 57 -9.79 10.24 -8.43
C ILE A 57 -11.18 9.76 -8.80
N ASP A 58 -11.91 10.50 -9.62
CA ASP A 58 -13.26 10.14 -10.04
C ASP A 58 -13.28 8.78 -10.74
N PHE A 59 -12.33 8.55 -11.65
CA PHE A 59 -12.23 7.27 -12.34
C PHE A 59 -12.00 6.11 -11.38
N PHE A 60 -11.08 6.27 -10.41
CA PHE A 60 -10.79 5.23 -9.43
C PHE A 60 -12.00 4.95 -8.52
N LEU A 61 -12.73 6.00 -8.11
CA LEU A 61 -13.98 5.88 -7.34
C LEU A 61 -15.07 5.14 -8.13
N HIS A 62 -15.25 5.46 -9.42
CA HIS A 62 -16.19 4.75 -10.29
C HIS A 62 -15.78 3.29 -10.49
N CYS A 63 -14.50 3.01 -10.71
CA CYS A 63 -13.96 1.64 -10.75
C CYS A 63 -14.20 0.90 -9.43
N SER A 64 -14.13 1.57 -8.28
CA SER A 64 -14.45 0.95 -6.99
C SER A 64 -15.91 0.57 -6.84
N ARG A 65 -16.84 1.39 -7.36
CA ARG A 65 -18.28 1.07 -7.36
C ARG A 65 -18.60 -0.17 -8.18
N GLU A 66 -17.85 -0.43 -9.24
CA GLU A 66 -18.00 -1.60 -10.11
C GLU A 66 -17.15 -2.80 -9.64
N SER A 67 -16.60 -2.76 -8.43
CA SER A 67 -15.71 -3.79 -7.86
C SER A 67 -14.53 -4.13 -8.77
N ILE A 68 -14.02 -3.13 -9.51
CA ILE A 68 -12.74 -3.24 -10.21
C ILE A 68 -11.62 -2.97 -9.21
N LEU A 69 -11.77 -1.93 -8.40
CA LEU A 69 -10.81 -1.53 -7.37
C LEU A 69 -11.44 -1.63 -5.98
N ILE A 70 -10.64 -1.97 -4.99
CA ILE A 70 -10.99 -1.87 -3.57
C ILE A 70 -10.40 -0.56 -3.08
N LEU A 71 -11.26 0.34 -2.59
CA LEU A 71 -10.84 1.52 -1.86
C LEU A 71 -10.49 1.10 -0.44
N ASN A 72 -9.27 1.39 -0.01
CA ASN A 72 -8.82 1.15 1.37
C ASN A 72 -8.55 2.49 2.04
N TRP A 73 -8.99 2.58 3.29
CA TRP A 73 -8.54 3.61 4.22
C TRP A 73 -7.45 3.00 5.09
N ARG A 74 -6.37 3.72 5.33
CA ARG A 74 -5.24 3.23 6.10
C ARG A 74 -4.79 4.22 7.12
N LEU A 75 -4.71 3.77 8.37
CA LEU A 75 -4.11 4.53 9.45
C LEU A 75 -2.60 4.32 9.44
N ILE A 76 -1.85 5.42 9.36
CA ILE A 76 -0.39 5.40 9.33
C ILE A 76 0.16 5.98 10.64
N CYS A 77 1.24 5.41 11.15
CA CYS A 77 1.95 6.00 12.28
C CYS A 77 2.62 7.33 11.88
N SER A 78 2.26 8.41 12.58
CA SER A 78 2.81 9.75 12.37
C SER A 78 4.33 9.86 12.53
N ARG A 79 4.95 8.94 13.27
CA ARG A 79 6.40 8.94 13.54
C ARG A 79 7.21 8.15 12.53
N CYS A 80 6.77 6.94 12.18
CA CYS A 80 7.57 6.02 11.38
C CYS A 80 6.96 5.67 10.02
N GLY A 81 5.72 6.08 9.72
CA GLY A 81 5.09 5.78 8.43
C GLY A 81 4.60 4.34 8.24
N ASP A 82 4.64 3.51 9.29
CA ASP A 82 4.12 2.13 9.29
C ASP A 82 2.59 2.11 9.15
N SER A 83 2.05 1.16 8.38
CA SER A 83 0.62 0.91 8.29
C SER A 83 0.16 0.19 9.54
N ILE A 84 -0.67 0.87 10.31
CA ILE A 84 -1.20 0.32 11.56
C ILE A 84 -2.41 -0.55 11.29
N GLU A 85 -3.33 -0.04 10.49
CA GLU A 85 -4.58 -0.72 10.19
C GLU A 85 -5.10 -0.30 8.81
N ASP A 86 -5.67 -1.26 8.09
CA ASP A 86 -6.38 -1.07 6.84
C ASP A 86 -7.86 -1.35 7.09
N PHE A 87 -8.75 -0.36 6.88
CA PHE A 87 -10.18 -0.49 7.10
C PHE A 87 -11.00 -0.13 5.86
N ARG A 88 -12.16 -0.78 5.70
CA ARG A 88 -13.06 -0.59 4.54
C ARG A 88 -14.03 0.56 4.71
N LYS A 89 -14.33 0.96 5.94
CA LYS A 89 -15.27 2.04 6.24
C LYS A 89 -14.66 2.97 7.26
N LEU A 90 -14.70 4.27 6.99
CA LEU A 90 -14.13 5.29 7.87
C LEU A 90 -14.72 5.27 9.29
N LYS A 91 -15.96 4.77 9.45
CA LYS A 91 -16.58 4.59 10.76
C LYS A 91 -15.90 3.55 11.67
N ASP A 92 -15.08 2.67 11.08
CA ASP A 92 -14.37 1.63 11.82
C ASP A 92 -13.06 2.19 12.42
N PHE A 93 -12.75 3.47 12.19
CA PHE A 93 -11.59 4.16 12.76
C PHE A 93 -11.65 4.28 14.28
N HIS A 94 -10.48 4.17 14.92
CA HIS A 94 -10.29 4.38 16.35
C HIS A 94 -9.20 5.41 16.59
N SER A 95 -9.42 6.35 17.52
CA SER A 95 -8.48 7.45 17.73
C SER A 95 -7.17 7.03 18.39
N HIS A 96 -7.15 5.90 19.11
CA HIS A 96 -5.97 5.41 19.82
C HIS A 96 -5.40 4.18 19.14
N PHE A 97 -4.09 4.16 18.91
CA PHE A 97 -3.42 3.00 18.33
C PHE A 97 -2.02 2.78 18.90
N TYR A 98 -1.56 1.53 18.88
CA TYR A 98 -0.20 1.14 19.24
C TYR A 98 0.60 0.81 17.98
N CYS A 99 1.73 1.49 17.78
CA CYS A 99 2.63 1.19 16.67
C CYS A 99 3.67 0.16 17.10
N THR A 100 3.64 -1.04 16.52
CA THR A 100 4.60 -2.12 16.82
C THR A 100 6.03 -1.76 16.46
N PHE A 101 6.23 -0.98 15.38
CA PHE A 101 7.54 -0.51 14.97
C PHE A 101 8.13 0.52 15.96
N CYS A 102 7.34 1.52 16.38
CA CYS A 102 7.79 2.54 17.33
C CYS A 102 7.77 2.08 18.80
N ARG A 103 6.97 1.06 19.10
CA ARG A 103 6.63 0.61 20.47
C ARG A 103 6.08 1.72 21.34
N CYS A 104 5.16 2.51 20.77
CA CYS A 104 4.53 3.64 21.44
C CYS A 104 3.04 3.69 21.08
N GLU A 105 2.26 4.21 22.01
CA GLU A 105 0.86 4.57 21.79
C GLU A 105 0.78 5.98 21.20
N TYR A 106 -0.20 6.17 20.32
CA TYR A 106 -0.50 7.43 19.66
C TYR A 106 -2.00 7.70 19.70
N GLU A 107 -2.34 8.98 19.66
CA GLU A 107 -3.70 9.46 19.42
C GLU A 107 -3.75 10.14 18.04
N SER A 108 -4.85 9.94 17.32
CA SER A 108 -5.12 10.51 16.00
C SER A 108 -6.58 10.95 15.90
N TYR A 109 -6.81 12.04 15.18
CA TYR A 109 -8.14 12.46 14.75
C TYR A 109 -8.47 11.86 13.37
N LEU A 110 -9.74 11.88 12.99
CA LEU A 110 -10.25 11.18 11.80
C LEU A 110 -9.63 11.67 10.48
N ASP A 111 -9.05 12.86 10.44
CA ASP A 111 -8.40 13.44 9.28
C ASP A 111 -6.86 13.42 9.39
N ASP A 112 -6.33 12.93 10.51
CA ASP A 112 -4.90 12.87 10.78
C ASP A 112 -4.33 11.51 10.40
N TYR A 113 -3.28 11.54 9.58
CA TYR A 113 -2.47 10.36 9.22
C TYR A 113 -3.24 9.22 8.53
N ILE A 114 -4.36 9.54 7.88
CA ILE A 114 -5.12 8.58 7.06
C ILE A 114 -4.71 8.69 5.60
N LEU A 115 -4.37 7.56 4.98
CA LEU A 115 -4.18 7.43 3.54
C LEU A 115 -5.39 6.75 2.90
N VAL A 116 -5.70 7.17 1.67
CA VAL A 116 -6.64 6.47 0.80
C VAL A 116 -5.87 5.92 -0.39
N ASP A 117 -6.01 4.62 -0.61
CA ASP A 117 -5.42 3.94 -1.76
C ASP A 117 -6.40 2.96 -2.40
N PHE A 118 -6.03 2.49 -3.59
CA PHE A 118 -6.84 1.59 -4.38
C PHE A 118 -6.05 0.34 -4.75
N THR A 119 -6.58 -0.82 -4.43
CA THR A 119 -5.99 -2.11 -4.81
C THR A 119 -6.90 -2.83 -5.79
N ILE A 120 -6.35 -3.50 -6.81
CA ILE A 120 -7.15 -4.28 -7.75
C ILE A 120 -8.00 -5.33 -7.02
N HIS A 121 -9.26 -5.49 -7.40
CA HIS A 121 -10.13 -6.49 -6.80
C HIS A 121 -9.75 -7.90 -7.30
N PRO A 122 -9.67 -8.93 -6.43
CA PRO A 122 -9.22 -10.28 -6.81
C PRO A 122 -10.09 -10.95 -7.88
N THR A 123 -11.36 -10.56 -8.02
CA THR A 123 -12.24 -11.07 -9.09
C THR A 123 -11.89 -10.53 -10.47
N VAL A 124 -11.14 -9.42 -10.54
CA VAL A 124 -10.60 -8.88 -11.79
C VAL A 124 -9.24 -9.52 -12.07
N ARG A 125 -8.31 -9.42 -11.11
CA ARG A 125 -6.98 -10.03 -11.17
C ARG A 125 -6.49 -10.29 -9.74
N LYS A 126 -6.10 -11.54 -9.46
CA LYS A 126 -5.45 -11.89 -8.20
C LYS A 126 -3.99 -11.43 -8.24
N ILE A 127 -3.53 -10.79 -7.18
CA ILE A 127 -2.14 -10.36 -6.99
C ILE A 127 -1.58 -10.94 -5.68
N LYS A 128 -0.26 -11.03 -5.55
CA LYS A 128 0.39 -11.58 -4.34
C LYS A 128 -0.04 -10.89 -3.03
N PHE A 129 -0.30 -9.58 -3.07
CA PHE A 129 -0.70 -8.79 -1.90
C PHE A 129 -2.12 -9.08 -1.38
N HIS A 130 -2.94 -9.87 -2.09
CA HIS A 130 -4.21 -10.37 -1.56
C HIS A 130 -4.02 -11.45 -0.49
N ASN A 131 -2.84 -12.08 -0.42
CA ASN A 131 -2.50 -13.08 0.60
C ASN A 131 -1.20 -12.68 1.32
N PRO A 132 -1.24 -11.80 2.35
CA PRO A 132 -0.04 -11.30 3.02
C PRO A 132 0.84 -12.40 3.63
N ASN A 133 0.22 -13.51 4.08
CA ASN A 133 0.91 -14.67 4.66
C ASN A 133 1.78 -15.46 3.66
N GLU A 134 1.57 -15.24 2.35
CA GLU A 134 2.32 -15.92 1.28
C GLU A 134 3.40 -15.00 0.67
N LEU A 135 3.52 -13.76 1.15
CA LEU A 135 4.53 -12.83 0.67
C LEU A 135 5.94 -13.27 1.07
N SER A 136 6.92 -12.89 0.25
CA SER A 136 8.31 -12.93 0.69
C SER A 136 8.50 -12.00 1.89
N LEU A 137 9.49 -12.29 2.74
CA LEU A 137 9.82 -11.41 3.87
C LEU A 137 10.06 -9.97 3.43
N GLU A 138 10.71 -9.77 2.29
CA GLU A 138 11.00 -8.43 1.76
C GLU A 138 9.72 -7.70 1.34
N ASP A 139 8.83 -8.37 0.59
CA ASP A 139 7.56 -7.77 0.17
C ASP A 139 6.67 -7.49 1.38
N PHE A 140 6.62 -8.41 2.35
CA PHE A 140 5.88 -8.23 3.59
C PHE A 140 6.41 -7.03 4.39
N TYR A 141 7.70 -7.03 4.70
CA TYR A 141 8.29 -6.00 5.56
C TYR A 141 8.34 -4.63 4.88
N TYR A 142 8.70 -4.54 3.61
CA TYR A 142 8.94 -3.23 2.96
C TYR A 142 7.77 -2.71 2.14
N LYS A 143 6.92 -3.57 1.56
CA LYS A 143 5.83 -3.12 0.67
C LYS A 143 4.47 -3.23 1.32
N TYR A 144 4.25 -4.24 2.17
CA TYR A 144 2.98 -4.42 2.87
C TYR A 144 2.87 -3.55 4.12
N HIS A 145 3.94 -3.37 4.90
CA HIS A 145 3.91 -2.51 6.09
C HIS A 145 4.06 -1.02 5.78
N PHE A 146 5.03 -0.62 4.96
CA PHE A 146 5.28 0.80 4.70
C PHE A 146 4.50 1.33 3.50
N SER A 147 4.18 2.62 3.53
CA SER A 147 3.63 3.31 2.36
C SER A 147 4.68 3.41 1.25
N ARG A 148 4.25 3.16 0.00
CA ARG A 148 5.11 3.23 -1.19
C ARG A 148 5.70 4.61 -1.41
N GLU A 149 4.90 5.64 -1.16
CA GLU A 149 5.29 7.05 -1.35
C GLU A 149 5.91 7.68 -0.10
N GLY A 150 6.19 6.89 0.94
CA GLY A 150 6.84 7.38 2.16
C GLY A 150 8.29 7.81 1.89
N HIS A 151 8.64 9.04 2.28
CA HIS A 151 9.99 9.58 2.16
C HIS A 151 10.64 9.78 3.53
N PHE A 152 11.96 9.60 3.59
CA PHE A 152 12.71 9.94 4.79
C PHE A 152 12.77 11.47 4.96
N PRO A 153 12.46 12.02 6.16
CA PRO A 153 12.36 13.46 6.39
C PRO A 153 13.59 14.24 5.93
N GLY A 154 13.36 15.35 5.22
CA GLY A 154 14.43 16.21 4.71
C GLY A 154 15.22 15.63 3.53
N SER A 155 14.76 14.52 2.93
CA SER A 155 15.43 13.89 1.79
C SER A 155 14.44 13.45 0.70
N ARG A 156 14.96 13.10 -0.48
CA ARG A 156 14.20 12.43 -1.54
C ARG A 156 14.29 10.90 -1.47
N LEU A 157 14.98 10.36 -0.46
CA LEU A 157 15.14 8.92 -0.30
C LEU A 157 13.81 8.33 0.18
N LEU A 158 13.37 7.23 -0.43
CA LEU A 158 12.22 6.50 0.08
C LEU A 158 12.55 5.96 1.47
N LEU A 159 11.57 5.99 2.36
CA LEU A 159 11.71 5.47 3.72
C LEU A 159 12.16 4.00 3.69
N THR A 160 11.60 3.20 2.79
CA THR A 160 11.91 1.78 2.65
C THR A 160 13.34 1.55 2.16
N ASP A 161 13.84 2.36 1.22
CA ASP A 161 15.22 2.29 0.76
C ASP A 161 16.20 2.66 1.88
N TRP A 162 15.85 3.67 2.69
CA TRP A 162 16.61 4.02 3.87
C TRP A 162 16.63 2.87 4.90
N LEU A 163 15.47 2.26 5.19
CA LEU A 163 15.38 1.11 6.10
C LEU A 163 16.21 -0.07 5.59
N LYS A 164 16.13 -0.41 4.30
CA LYS A 164 16.96 -1.46 3.67
C LYS A 164 18.45 -1.18 3.82
N SER A 165 18.87 0.07 3.72
CA SER A 165 20.28 0.45 3.88
C SER A 165 20.84 0.21 5.30
N LEU A 166 19.95 0.11 6.29
CA LEU A 166 20.29 -0.17 7.69
C LEU A 166 20.08 -1.64 8.06
N GLU A 167 19.56 -2.46 7.15
CA GLU A 167 19.27 -3.86 7.40
C GLU A 167 20.57 -4.63 7.66
N LEU A 168 20.68 -5.20 8.86
CA LEU A 168 21.72 -6.18 9.17
C LEU A 168 21.25 -7.61 8.88
N SER A 169 19.95 -7.87 9.06
CA SER A 169 19.32 -9.16 8.78
C SER A 169 17.81 -9.05 8.82
N LEU A 170 17.14 -9.81 7.95
CA LEU A 170 15.70 -10.05 7.95
C LEU A 170 15.45 -11.57 7.95
N VAL A 171 14.73 -12.08 8.94
CA VAL A 171 14.52 -13.53 9.13
C VAL A 171 13.07 -13.86 9.47
N ASP A 172 12.59 -14.97 8.91
CA ASP A 172 11.31 -15.59 9.27
C ASP A 172 11.50 -16.56 10.43
N VAL A 173 10.71 -16.40 11.49
CA VAL A 173 10.69 -17.31 12.64
C VAL A 173 9.37 -18.06 12.60
N LYS A 174 9.43 -19.31 12.15
CA LYS A 174 8.26 -20.18 12.06
C LYS A 174 7.78 -20.60 13.44
N GLU A 175 6.51 -21.02 13.51
CA GLU A 175 5.93 -21.55 14.73
C GLU A 175 6.79 -22.70 15.28
N ASN A 176 7.01 -22.68 16.61
CA ASN A 176 7.83 -23.66 17.32
C ASN A 176 9.28 -23.77 16.81
N SER A 177 9.80 -22.74 16.14
CA SER A 177 11.17 -22.69 15.63
C SER A 177 12.02 -21.63 16.34
N LYS A 178 13.35 -21.75 16.21
CA LYS A 178 14.32 -20.78 16.70
C LYS A 178 15.25 -20.37 15.57
N GLN A 179 15.53 -19.08 15.46
CA GLN A 179 16.56 -18.55 14.56
C GLN A 179 17.69 -17.91 15.36
N ILE A 180 18.92 -18.03 14.85
CA ILE A 180 20.11 -17.37 15.41
C ILE A 180 20.74 -16.54 14.31
N VAL A 181 20.72 -15.22 14.48
CA VAL A 181 21.35 -14.28 13.56
C VAL A 181 22.67 -13.80 14.16
N LYS A 182 23.73 -13.80 13.36
CA LYS A 182 25.04 -13.24 13.73
C LYS A 182 25.40 -12.16 12.72
N PHE A 183 25.77 -10.99 13.21
CA PHE A 183 26.23 -9.86 12.40
C PHE A 183 27.38 -9.15 13.12
N GLN A 184 28.15 -8.37 12.37
CA GLN A 184 29.16 -7.48 12.92
C GLN A 184 28.64 -6.05 12.86
N THR A 185 28.94 -5.25 13.87
CA THR A 185 28.50 -3.86 13.94
C THR A 185 29.60 -2.96 14.50
N LYS A 186 29.48 -1.66 14.24
CA LYS A 186 30.28 -0.62 14.89
C LYS A 186 29.62 -0.24 16.24
N PRO A 187 30.34 0.42 17.17
CA PRO A 187 29.72 0.95 18.38
C PRO A 187 28.46 1.77 18.07
N GLY A 188 27.35 1.49 18.75
CA GLY A 188 26.06 2.10 18.50
C GLY A 188 24.91 1.25 19.03
N TYR A 189 23.70 1.49 18.50
CA TYR A 189 22.49 0.76 18.86
C TYR A 189 22.11 -0.24 17.77
N VAL A 190 21.58 -1.39 18.18
CA VAL A 190 20.91 -2.34 17.31
C VAL A 190 19.44 -2.33 17.66
N ILE A 191 18.59 -2.14 16.65
CA ILE A 191 17.14 -2.19 16.80
C ILE A 191 16.67 -3.51 16.20
N VAL A 192 15.89 -4.26 16.97
CA VAL A 192 15.22 -5.49 16.52
C VAL A 192 13.74 -5.19 16.43
N ASN A 193 13.15 -5.30 15.25
CA ASN A 193 11.72 -5.15 15.04
C ASN A 193 11.10 -6.52 14.81
N ASN A 194 10.10 -6.84 15.62
CA ASN A 194 9.32 -8.07 15.48
C ASN A 194 7.96 -7.67 14.89
N LEU A 195 7.67 -8.16 13.70
CA LEU A 195 6.35 -8.03 13.09
C LEU A 195 5.73 -9.42 13.10
N MET A 196 4.52 -9.52 13.64
CA MET A 196 3.72 -10.73 13.59
C MET A 196 2.63 -10.54 12.55
N LEU A 197 2.37 -11.60 11.79
CA LEU A 197 1.18 -11.75 10.94
C LEU A 197 -0.04 -12.13 11.78
#